data_AF-A0A0M2SYP5-F1
#
_entry.id   AF-A0A0M2SYP5-F1
#
_cell.length_a   1.000
_cell.length_b   1.000
_cell.length_c   1.000
_cell.angle_alpha   90.00
_cell.angle_beta   90.00
_cell.angle_gamma   90.00
#
_symmetry.space_group_name_H-M   'P 1'
#
loop_
_entity.id
_entity.type
_entity.pdbx_description
1 polymer ?
#
loop_
_entity_poly.entity_id
_entity_poly.type
_entity_poly.pdbx_seq_one_letter_code
_entity_poly.pdbx_strand_id
1 'polypeptide(L)'
;MYKLEFIDHSTNRLFREKSFITPREMHQYLNKFNLKEDAEFTFFDDNLSPFSAVFHSLNSFVAENNMGFRMYFNCRLEKSQII
;
A
#
# COMPACT_ATOMS: atom_id res chain seq x y z
N MET A 1 -17.26 5.91 -0.55
CA MET A 1 -15.97 6.51 -0.13
C MET A 1 -14.87 5.96 -1.01
N TYR A 2 -13.85 6.75 -1.32
CA TYR A 2 -12.73 6.29 -2.17
C TYR A 2 -11.56 5.86 -1.30
N LYS A 3 -10.89 4.76 -1.64
CA LYS A 3 -9.80 4.21 -0.81
C LYS A 3 -8.60 3.76 -1.61
N LEU A 4 -7.42 3.93 -1.02
CA LEU A 4 -6.21 3.21 -1.41
C LEU A 4 -5.80 2.28 -0.28
N GLU A 5 -5.70 1.01 -0.60
CA GLU A 5 -5.30 -0.07 0.29
C GLU A 5 -3.89 -0.54 -0.09
N PHE A 6 -2.98 -0.60 0.88
CA PHE A 6 -1.61 -1.07 0.71
C PHE A 6 -1.52 -2.45 1.35
N ILE A 7 -1.25 -3.45 0.51
CA ILE A 7 -1.35 -4.87 0.87
C ILE A 7 0.01 -5.52 0.69
N ASP A 8 0.45 -6.27 1.69
CA ASP A 8 1.58 -7.18 1.54
C ASP A 8 1.13 -8.37 0.68
N HIS A 9 1.71 -8.52 -0.49
CA HIS A 9 1.37 -9.55 -1.46
C HIS A 9 1.56 -10.96 -0.90
N SER A 10 2.57 -11.17 -0.04
CA SER A 10 2.92 -12.49 0.48
C SER A 10 1.93 -13.00 1.53
N THR A 11 1.42 -12.11 2.37
CA THR A 11 0.48 -12.45 3.46
C THR A 11 -0.96 -12.04 3.18
N ASN A 12 -1.19 -11.30 2.10
CA ASN A 12 -2.45 -10.64 1.75
C ASN A 12 -3.01 -9.76 2.89
N ARG A 13 -2.11 -9.21 3.73
CA ARG A 13 -2.49 -8.34 4.85
C ARG A 13 -2.45 -6.88 4.44
N LEU A 14 -3.52 -6.16 4.80
CA LEU A 14 -3.57 -4.71 4.74
C LEU A 14 -2.63 -4.14 5.81
N PHE A 15 -1.59 -3.41 5.40
CA PHE A 15 -0.67 -2.74 6.35
C PHE A 15 -0.84 -1.23 6.38
N ARG A 16 -1.52 -0.65 5.37
CA ARG A 16 -1.88 0.77 5.36
C ARG A 16 -3.12 1.00 4.53
N GLU A 17 -3.96 1.93 4.95
CA GLU A 17 -5.04 2.45 4.11
C GLU A 17 -5.10 3.98 4.15
N LYS A 18 -5.68 4.57 3.10
CA LYS A 18 -6.00 5.98 3.04
C LYS A 18 -7.35 6.19 2.37
N SER A 19 -8.23 6.92 3.04
CA SER A 19 -9.55 7.27 2.55
C SER A 19 -9.57 8.67 1.93
N PHE A 20 -10.44 8.87 0.95
CA PHE A 20 -10.63 10.10 0.19
C PHE A 20 -12.11 10.39 -0.01
N ILE A 21 -12.46 11.68 -0.06
CA ILE A 21 -13.83 12.14 -0.28
C ILE A 21 -14.15 12.04 -1.78
N THR A 22 -13.19 12.39 -2.64
CA THR A 22 -13.38 12.42 -4.09
C THR A 22 -12.42 11.48 -4.83
N PRO A 23 -12.79 10.99 -6.03
CA PRO A 23 -11.89 10.16 -6.84
C PRO A 23 -10.68 10.95 -7.34
N ARG A 24 -10.82 12.27 -7.53
CA ARG A 24 -9.75 13.16 -7.97
C ARG A 24 -8.61 13.20 -6.95
N GLU A 25 -8.91 13.35 -5.67
CA GLU A 25 -7.91 13.37 -4.60
C GLU A 25 -7.17 12.03 -4.51
N MET A 26 -7.89 10.92 -4.62
CA MET A 26 -7.33 9.59 -4.65
C MET A 26 -6.35 9.43 -5.83
N HIS A 27 -6.76 9.84 -7.03
CA HIS A 27 -5.92 9.77 -8.23
C HIS A 27 -4.68 10.67 -8.12
N GLN A 28 -4.82 11.89 -7.59
CA GLN A 28 -3.69 12.79 -7.35
C GLN A 28 -2.71 12.22 -6.32
N TYR A 29 -3.19 11.51 -5.31
CA TYR A 29 -2.33 10.84 -4.32
C TYR A 29 -1.64 9.61 -4.93
N LEU A 30 -2.37 8.79 -5.68
CA LEU A 30 -1.82 7.62 -6.37
C LEU A 30 -0.68 8.01 -7.32
N ASN A 31 -0.82 9.11 -8.05
CA ASN A 31 0.20 9.62 -8.97
C ASN A 31 1.51 10.07 -8.27
N LYS A 32 1.54 10.17 -6.94
CA LYS A 32 2.79 10.42 -6.19
C LYS A 32 3.66 9.18 -6.11
N PHE A 33 3.10 8.00 -6.33
CA PHE A 33 3.84 6.76 -6.37
C PHE A 33 4.34 6.54 -7.79
N ASN A 34 5.65 6.35 -7.93
CA ASN A 34 6.25 5.92 -9.19
C ASN A 34 6.02 4.41 -9.34
N LEU A 35 4.81 4.02 -9.77
CA LEU A 35 4.34 2.62 -9.90
C LEU A 35 5.02 1.88 -11.07
N LYS A 36 6.35 1.89 -11.10
CA LYS A 36 7.15 1.05 -11.98
C LYS A 36 7.35 -0.30 -11.31
N GLU A 37 7.44 -1.34 -12.13
CA GLU A 37 7.88 -2.66 -11.68
C GLU A 37 9.22 -2.51 -10.93
N ASP A 38 9.35 -3.21 -9.80
CA ASP A 38 10.51 -3.17 -8.90
C ASP A 38 10.80 -1.83 -8.20
N ALA A 39 9.89 -0.85 -8.24
CA ALA A 39 10.06 0.38 -7.47
C ALA A 39 10.00 0.09 -5.95
N GLU A 40 11.07 0.42 -5.24
CA GLU A 40 11.18 0.24 -3.79
C GLU A 40 10.71 1.49 -3.03
N PHE A 41 9.90 1.27 -1.99
CA PHE A 41 9.37 2.30 -1.11
C PHE A 41 9.69 1.95 0.34
N THR A 42 9.96 2.96 1.17
CA THR A 42 10.08 2.80 2.61
C THR A 42 8.76 3.14 3.29
N PHE A 43 8.25 2.20 4.09
CA PHE A 43 7.11 2.40 4.99
C PHE A 43 7.55 2.22 6.43
N PHE A 44 6.65 2.50 7.37
CA PHE A 44 6.86 2.31 8.79
C PHE A 44 5.79 1.37 9.32
N ASP A 45 6.18 0.43 10.17
CA ASP A 45 5.25 -0.43 10.88
C ASP A 45 4.60 0.28 12.07
N ASP A 46 3.79 -0.45 12.84
CA ASP A 46 3.11 0.07 14.03
C ASP A 46 4.07 0.52 15.13
N ASN A 47 5.33 0.04 15.12
CA ASN A 47 6.39 0.44 16.05
C ASN A 47 7.26 1.58 15.49
N LEU A 48 6.87 2.19 14.37
CA LEU A 48 7.67 3.19 13.65
C LEU A 48 9.03 2.65 13.17
N SER A 49 9.16 1.34 13.03
CA SER A 49 10.34 0.70 12.44
C SER A 49 10.21 0.76 10.92
N PRO A 50 11.24 1.25 10.20
CA PRO A 50 11.19 1.31 8.75
C PRO A 50 11.26 -0.09 8.15
N PHE A 51 10.53 -0.32 7.06
CA PHE A 51 10.65 -1.52 6.25
C PHE A 51 10.57 -1.19 4.76
N SER A 52 11.25 -2.00 3.96
CA SER A 52 11.23 -1.89 2.50
C SER A 52 10.04 -2.63 1.91
N ALA A 53 9.40 -2.02 0.93
CA ALA A 53 8.28 -2.60 0.21
C ALA A 53 8.45 -2.33 -1.30
N VAL A 54 8.60 -3.39 -2.07
CA VAL A 54 8.74 -3.29 -3.53
C VAL A 54 7.36 -3.37 -4.17
N PHE A 55 7.00 -2.40 -5.00
CA PHE A 55 5.72 -2.42 -5.69
C PHE A 55 5.62 -3.63 -6.62
N HIS A 56 4.50 -4.35 -6.51
CA HIS A 56 4.21 -5.51 -7.34
C HIS A 56 3.09 -5.22 -8.34
N SER A 57 1.91 -4.84 -7.88
CA SER A 57 0.74 -4.69 -8.76
C SER A 57 -0.32 -3.77 -8.19
N LEU A 58 -1.26 -3.36 -9.05
CA LEU A 58 -2.38 -2.48 -8.71
C LEU A 58 -3.67 -3.07 -9.25
N ASN A 59 -4.67 -3.30 -8.37
CA ASN A 59 -6.00 -3.75 -8.78
C ASN A 59 -7.06 -2.74 -8.36
N SER A 60 -8.08 -2.52 -9.18
CA SER A 60 -9.26 -1.78 -8.76
C SER A 60 -10.21 -2.67 -7.95
N PHE A 61 -11.03 -2.07 -7.09
CA PHE A 61 -12.09 -2.77 -6.39
C PHE A 61 -13.33 -1.89 -6.21
N VAL A 62 -14.47 -2.55 -6.08
CA VAL A 62 -15.74 -1.97 -5.63
C VAL A 62 -16.32 -2.97 -4.63
N ALA A 63 -16.50 -2.53 -3.38
CA ALA A 63 -17.00 -3.36 -2.29
C ALA A 63 -17.96 -2.54 -1.42
N GLU A 64 -19.23 -2.94 -1.40
CA GLU A 64 -20.31 -2.24 -0.71
C GLU A 64 -20.34 -0.74 -1.07
N ASN A 65 -19.95 0.12 -0.12
CA ASN A 65 -19.92 1.58 -0.23
C ASN A 65 -18.51 2.14 -0.49
N ASN A 66 -17.51 1.28 -0.73
CA ASN A 66 -16.13 1.64 -0.98
C ASN A 66 -15.72 1.28 -2.42
N MET A 67 -14.94 2.15 -3.04
CA MET A 67 -14.32 1.90 -4.34
C MET A 67 -12.92 2.48 -4.36
N GLY A 68 -12.02 1.92 -5.15
CA GLY A 68 -10.66 2.44 -5.23
C GLY A 68 -9.68 1.41 -5.72
N PHE A 69 -8.45 1.47 -5.20
CA PHE A 69 -7.38 0.58 -5.63
C PHE A 69 -6.67 -0.11 -4.46
N ARG A 70 -6.25 -1.34 -4.72
CA ARG A 70 -5.33 -2.14 -3.92
C ARG A 70 -3.95 -2.11 -4.56
N MET A 71 -2.98 -1.59 -3.83
CA MET A 71 -1.57 -1.55 -4.18
C MET A 71 -0.88 -2.70 -3.45
N TYR A 72 -0.40 -3.69 -4.20
CA TYR A 72 0.30 -4.84 -3.66
C TYR A 72 1.81 -4.57 -3.64
N PHE A 73 2.43 -4.93 -2.53
CA PHE A 73 3.87 -4.80 -2.32
C PHE A 73 4.48 -6.10 -1.81
N ASN A 74 5.71 -6.38 -2.20
CA ASN A 74 6.54 -7.39 -1.58
C ASN A 74 7.27 -6.76 -0.39
N CYS A 75 6.71 -6.93 0.81
CA CYS A 75 7.25 -6.34 2.03
C CYS A 75 8.43 -7.16 2.59
N ARG A 76 9.53 -6.50 2.93
CA ARG A 76 10.68 -7.08 3.63
C ARG A 76 10.73 -6.49 5.03
N LEU A 77 10.06 -7.16 5.96
CA LEU A 77 10.21 -6.85 7.39
C LEU A 77 11.58 -7.38 7.80
N GLU A 78 12.50 -6.49 8.17
CA GLU A 78 13.73 -6.91 8.85
C GLU A 78 13.30 -7.60 10.13
N LYS A 79 13.44 -8.93 10.19
CA LYS A 79 13.26 -9.66 11.44
C LYS A 79 14.31 -9.11 12.40
N SER A 80 13.89 -8.31 13.38
CA SER A 80 14.73 -8.01 14.53
C SER A 80 15.22 -9.35 15.08
N GLN A 81 16.50 -9.65 14.89
CA GLN A 81 17.14 -10.75 15.57
C GLN A 81 17.08 -10.39 17.06
N ILE A 82 16.21 -11.10 17.79
CA ILE A 82 16.21 -11.07 19.24
C ILE A 82 17.56 -11.71 19.63
N ILE A 83 18.48 -10.89 20.13
CA ILE A 83 19.74 -11.31 20.78
C ILE A 83 19.41 -11.65 22.23
#